data_AF-A0A7V0U1U7-F1
#
_entry.id   AF-A0A7V0U1U7-F1
#
_cell.length_a   1.000
_cell.length_b   1.000
_cell.length_c   1.000
_cell.angle_alpha   90.00
_cell.angle_beta   90.00
_cell.angle_gamma   90.00
#
_symmetry.space_group_name_H-M   'P 1'
#
loop_
_entity.id
_entity.type
_entity.pdbx_description
1 polymer ?
#
loop_
_entity_poly.entity_id
_entity_poly.type
_entity_poly.pdbx_seq_one_letter_code
_entity_poly.pdbx_strand_id
1 'polypeptide(L)'
;MKFNLYFVLFTFLAHRFLPKYDVRMQLLMFQIKMLRDRIEDQRIVPTPEERAKLLRLGNEINHDVADVMLVVKPQTYRRWLSPKAKTRSPKPAGRPSTAEDIVALILRMATENLSWGYKRIFGELKKLGIAVRLTTI
;
A
#
# COMPACT_ATOMS: atom_id res chain seq x y z
N MET A 1 -50.49 33.00 21.85
CA MET A 1 -49.25 32.25 21.55
C MET A 1 -48.93 32.40 20.07
N LYS A 2 -47.89 33.15 19.69
CA LYS A 2 -47.51 33.32 18.27
C LYS A 2 -46.64 32.14 17.86
N PHE A 3 -47.17 31.25 17.01
CA PHE A 3 -46.45 30.11 16.48
C PHE A 3 -45.39 30.62 15.48
N ASN A 4 -44.12 30.53 15.85
CA ASN A 4 -43.05 31.15 15.08
C ASN A 4 -42.58 30.17 14.00
N LEU A 5 -43.10 30.34 12.77
CA LEU A 5 -42.80 29.48 11.63
C LEU A 5 -41.30 29.40 11.34
N TYR A 6 -40.55 30.46 11.64
CA TYR A 6 -39.08 30.48 11.58
C TYR A 6 -38.43 29.50 12.54
N PHE A 7 -38.99 29.29 13.74
CA PHE A 7 -38.47 28.32 14.69
C PHE A 7 -38.72 26.88 14.20
N VAL A 8 -39.87 26.62 13.56
CA VAL A 8 -40.16 25.32 12.93
C VAL A 8 -39.25 25.08 11.72
N LEU A 9 -39.07 26.07 10.85
CA LEU A 9 -38.17 25.96 9.70
C LEU A 9 -36.72 25.79 10.13
N PHE A 10 -36.28 26.55 11.14
CA PHE A 10 -34.94 26.47 11.73
C PHE A 10 -34.72 25.14 12.44
N THR A 11 -35.69 24.61 13.18
CA THR A 11 -35.57 23.28 13.80
C THR A 11 -35.58 22.17 12.78
N PHE A 12 -36.31 22.29 11.66
CA PHE A 12 -36.30 21.32 10.58
C PHE A 12 -34.98 21.35 9.79
N LEU A 13 -34.46 22.55 9.49
CA LEU A 13 -33.14 22.74 8.91
C LEU A 13 -32.06 22.25 9.88
N ALA A 14 -32.12 22.64 11.14
CA ALA A 14 -31.23 22.18 12.18
C ALA A 14 -31.36 20.68 12.39
N HIS A 15 -32.51 20.03 12.20
CA HIS A 15 -32.60 18.56 12.22
C HIS A 15 -31.95 17.90 11.00
N ARG A 16 -31.94 18.59 9.85
CA ARG A 16 -31.18 18.20 8.66
C ARG A 16 -29.66 18.36 8.86
N PHE A 17 -29.24 19.29 9.71
CA PHE A 17 -27.84 19.65 10.00
C PHE A 17 -27.33 19.19 11.38
N LEU A 18 -28.19 18.70 12.27
CA LEU A 18 -27.84 18.14 13.58
C LEU A 18 -27.11 16.83 13.29
N PRO A 19 -25.95 16.59 13.93
CA PRO A 19 -25.05 15.50 13.61
C PRO A 19 -25.62 14.17 14.14
N LYS A 20 -26.76 13.74 13.58
CA LYS A 20 -27.17 12.34 13.58
C LYS A 20 -26.28 11.63 12.57
N TYR A 21 -25.02 11.44 12.95
CA TYR A 21 -24.25 10.31 12.46
C TYR A 21 -25.11 9.06 12.68
N ASP A 22 -25.66 8.52 11.60
CA ASP A 22 -26.52 7.34 11.61
C ASP A 22 -25.91 6.27 12.52
N VAL A 23 -26.64 5.83 13.56
CA VAL A 23 -26.17 4.79 14.49
C VAL A 23 -25.73 3.54 13.71
N ARG A 24 -26.33 3.29 12.54
CA ARG A 24 -25.90 2.23 11.62
C ARG A 24 -24.50 2.46 11.08
N MET A 25 -24.16 3.68 10.69
CA MET A 25 -22.81 4.03 10.22
C MET A 25 -21.79 3.89 11.34
N GLN A 26 -22.11 4.37 12.55
CA GLN A 26 -21.24 4.18 13.72
C GLN A 26 -21.03 2.70 14.05
N LEU A 27 -22.11 1.91 13.98
CA LEU A 27 -22.05 0.46 14.18
C LEU A 27 -21.15 -0.21 13.13
N LEU A 28 -21.28 0.14 11.85
CA LEU A 28 -20.44 -0.39 10.78
C LEU A 28 -18.97 0.01 10.94
N MET A 29 -18.69 1.28 11.29
CA MET A 29 -17.33 1.74 11.57
C MET A 29 -16.72 0.96 12.74
N PHE A 30 -17.50 0.71 13.79
CA PHE A 30 -17.06 -0.09 14.93
C PHE A 30 -16.82 -1.56 14.55
N GLN A 31 -17.68 -2.18 13.73
CA GLN A 31 -17.46 -3.55 13.23
C GLN A 31 -16.16 -3.65 12.43
N ILE A 32 -15.90 -2.70 11.51
CA ILE A 32 -14.65 -2.67 10.74
C ILE A 32 -13.45 -2.51 11.67
N LYS A 33 -13.54 -1.60 12.66
CA LYS A 33 -12.48 -1.39 13.66
C LYS A 33 -12.23 -2.67 14.48
N MET A 34 -13.27 -3.29 15.00
CA MET A 34 -13.18 -4.53 15.77
C MET A 34 -12.51 -5.65 14.97
N LEU A 35 -12.87 -5.81 13.69
CA LEU A 35 -12.23 -6.79 12.81
C LEU A 35 -10.77 -6.45 12.55
N ARG A 36 -10.46 -5.16 12.31
CA ARG A 36 -9.10 -4.68 12.12
C ARG A 36 -8.20 -4.91 13.33
N ASP A 37 -8.71 -4.71 14.53
CA ASP A 37 -7.96 -4.90 15.78
C ASP A 37 -7.63 -6.39 16.03
N ARG A 38 -8.35 -7.32 15.39
CA ARG A 38 -8.15 -8.78 15.51
C ARG A 38 -7.25 -9.38 14.43
N ILE A 39 -6.93 -8.64 13.36
CA ILE A 39 -6.06 -9.12 12.29
C ILE A 39 -4.60 -8.86 12.69
N GLU A 40 -3.78 -9.92 12.74
CA GLU A 40 -2.35 -9.82 13.08
C GLU A 40 -1.56 -9.05 12.01
N ASP A 41 -1.96 -9.16 10.74
CA ASP A 41 -1.35 -8.40 9.65
C ASP A 41 -1.83 -6.93 9.65
N GLN A 42 -0.92 -6.02 10.02
CA GLN A 42 -1.20 -4.59 10.02
C GLN A 42 -1.45 -4.02 8.62
N ARG A 43 -1.05 -4.73 7.54
CA ARG A 43 -1.05 -4.21 6.18
C ARG A 43 -2.04 -4.96 5.27
N ILE A 44 -3.26 -4.44 5.24
CA ILE A 44 -4.23 -4.79 4.19
C ILE A 44 -3.84 -4.05 2.91
N VAL A 45 -3.50 -4.80 1.85
CA VAL A 45 -3.19 -4.26 0.52
C VAL A 45 -4.43 -4.41 -0.38
N PRO A 46 -5.14 -3.31 -0.70
CA PRO A 46 -6.32 -3.41 -1.54
C PRO A 46 -5.98 -3.85 -2.96
N THR A 47 -6.87 -4.62 -3.55
CA THR A 47 -6.77 -4.97 -4.98
C THR A 47 -6.95 -3.71 -5.85
N PRO A 48 -6.50 -3.73 -7.12
CA PRO A 48 -6.71 -2.61 -8.03
C PRO A 48 -8.18 -2.20 -8.17
N GLU A 49 -9.10 -3.18 -8.11
CA GLU A 49 -10.55 -2.96 -8.19
C GLU A 49 -11.10 -2.30 -6.94
N GLU A 50 -10.73 -2.78 -5.76
CA GLU A 50 -11.11 -2.17 -4.47
C GLU A 50 -10.59 -0.73 -4.38
N ARG A 51 -9.33 -0.52 -4.79
CA ARG A 51 -8.74 0.83 -4.88
C ARG A 51 -9.56 1.73 -5.82
N ALA A 52 -9.94 1.25 -7.00
CA ALA A 52 -10.76 2.02 -7.94
C ALA A 52 -12.13 2.37 -7.34
N LYS A 53 -12.77 1.42 -6.65
CA LYS A 53 -14.04 1.63 -5.95
C LYS A 53 -13.91 2.66 -4.82
N LEU A 54 -12.84 2.60 -4.00
CA LEU A 54 -12.55 3.58 -2.96
C LEU A 54 -12.32 4.99 -3.54
N LEU A 55 -11.64 5.10 -4.68
CA LEU A 55 -11.43 6.38 -5.36
C LEU A 55 -12.75 6.93 -5.91
N ARG A 56 -13.59 6.08 -6.52
CA ARG A 56 -14.92 6.47 -7.02
C ARG A 56 -15.83 6.95 -5.89
N LEU A 57 -15.96 6.17 -4.80
CA LEU A 57 -16.78 6.57 -3.66
C LEU A 57 -16.23 7.81 -2.95
N GLY A 58 -14.92 7.92 -2.81
CA GLY A 58 -14.33 9.10 -2.20
C GLY A 58 -14.48 10.35 -3.06
N ASN A 59 -14.62 10.23 -4.39
CA ASN A 59 -14.91 11.37 -5.26
C ASN A 59 -16.26 12.03 -4.91
N GLU A 60 -17.26 11.26 -4.47
CA GLU A 60 -18.58 11.78 -4.03
C GLU A 60 -18.48 12.70 -2.80
N ILE A 61 -17.44 12.51 -1.98
CA ILE A 61 -17.16 13.31 -0.78
C ILE A 61 -15.92 14.19 -0.95
N ASN A 62 -15.57 14.56 -2.19
CA ASN A 62 -14.42 15.41 -2.52
C ASN A 62 -13.08 14.90 -1.96
N HIS A 63 -12.93 13.59 -1.83
CA HIS A 63 -11.78 12.91 -1.27
C HIS A 63 -11.47 13.25 0.21
N ASP A 64 -12.43 13.83 0.94
CA ASP A 64 -12.31 14.01 2.39
C ASP A 64 -12.66 12.71 3.11
N VAL A 65 -11.67 11.82 3.20
CA VAL A 65 -11.83 10.46 3.73
C VAL A 65 -11.19 10.28 5.11
N ALA A 66 -10.71 11.36 5.74
CA ALA A 66 -9.85 11.25 6.93
C ALA A 66 -10.57 10.66 8.14
N ASP A 67 -11.86 10.92 8.27
CA ASP A 67 -12.76 10.50 9.34
C ASP A 67 -13.37 9.12 9.10
N VAL A 68 -13.55 8.70 7.83
CA VAL A 68 -14.21 7.44 7.45
C VAL A 68 -13.25 6.32 7.04
N MET A 69 -12.00 6.63 6.69
CA MET A 69 -11.05 5.64 6.15
C MET A 69 -10.36 4.82 7.26
N LEU A 70 -10.88 3.61 7.52
CA LEU A 70 -10.36 2.69 8.55
C LEU A 70 -9.41 1.60 8.00
N VAL A 71 -9.47 1.32 6.70
CA VAL A 71 -8.72 0.20 6.07
C VAL A 71 -7.31 0.62 5.67
N VAL A 72 -7.18 1.77 4.99
CA VAL A 72 -5.88 2.30 4.55
C VAL A 72 -5.57 3.64 5.21
N LYS A 73 -4.29 3.96 5.39
CA LYS A 73 -3.90 5.29 5.89
C LYS A 73 -4.41 6.37 4.92
N PRO A 74 -5.02 7.47 5.39
CA PRO A 74 -5.47 8.57 4.51
C PRO A 74 -4.35 9.12 3.63
N GLN A 75 -3.10 9.13 4.11
CA GLN A 75 -1.94 9.51 3.31
C GLN A 75 -1.71 8.57 2.11
N THR A 76 -1.93 7.27 2.26
CA THR A 76 -1.84 6.28 1.18
C THR A 76 -2.93 6.51 0.14
N TYR A 77 -4.16 6.79 0.59
CA TYR A 77 -5.27 7.14 -0.29
C TYR A 77 -4.94 8.38 -1.13
N ARG A 78 -4.43 9.45 -0.51
CA ARG A 78 -4.01 10.67 -1.23
C ARG A 78 -2.91 10.41 -2.25
N ARG A 79 -1.98 9.48 -1.98
CA ARG A 79 -0.96 9.10 -2.96
C ARG A 79 -1.57 8.50 -4.23
N TRP A 80 -2.69 7.80 -4.12
CA TRP A 80 -3.37 7.22 -5.29
C TRP A 80 -4.02 8.24 -6.20
N LEU A 81 -4.40 9.41 -5.67
CA LEU A 81 -4.92 10.54 -6.44
C LEU A 81 -3.82 11.25 -7.25
N SER A 82 -2.56 11.10 -6.82
CA SER A 82 -1.45 11.76 -7.50
C SER A 82 -1.27 11.22 -8.93
N PRO A 83 -1.08 12.09 -9.94
CA PRO A 83 -0.77 11.68 -11.31
C PRO A 83 0.44 10.72 -11.37
N LYS A 84 1.42 10.91 -10.48
CA LYS A 84 2.62 10.06 -10.36
C LYS A 84 2.31 8.61 -9.99
N ALA A 85 1.14 8.33 -9.41
CA ALA A 85 0.71 6.97 -9.11
C ALA A 85 0.22 6.21 -10.35
N LYS A 86 -0.21 6.90 -11.41
CA LYS A 86 -0.59 6.27 -12.69
C LYS A 86 0.64 5.83 -13.49
N THR A 87 1.77 6.52 -13.32
CA THR A 87 3.02 6.29 -14.08
C THR A 87 3.98 5.32 -13.38
N ARG A 88 3.68 4.87 -12.16
CA ARG A 88 4.56 3.96 -11.41
C ARG A 88 4.21 2.50 -11.70
N SER A 89 5.03 1.86 -12.53
CA SER A 89 5.07 0.40 -12.62
C SER A 89 5.55 -0.18 -11.28
N PRO A 90 4.99 -1.31 -10.82
CA PRO A 90 5.51 -2.01 -9.65
C PRO A 90 6.96 -2.39 -9.93
N LYS A 91 7.88 -1.85 -9.13
CA LYS A 91 9.27 -2.32 -9.15
C LYS A 91 9.33 -3.62 -8.36
N PRO A 92 10.02 -4.66 -8.88
CA PRO A 92 10.27 -5.86 -8.09
C PRO A 92 10.94 -5.44 -6.77
N ALA A 93 10.48 -6.04 -5.67
CA ALA A 93 11.06 -5.79 -4.37
C ALA A 93 12.44 -6.45 -4.30
N GLY A 94 13.44 -5.73 -3.79
CA GLY A 94 14.79 -6.24 -3.59
C GLY A 94 15.80 -5.77 -4.65
N ARG A 95 17.04 -6.24 -4.49
CA ARG A 95 18.12 -6.00 -5.46
C ARG A 95 17.81 -6.83 -6.71
N PRO A 96 18.05 -6.28 -7.93
CA PRO A 96 17.97 -7.09 -9.15
C PRO A 96 18.80 -8.36 -8.97
N SER A 97 18.22 -9.51 -9.32
CA SER A 97 18.95 -10.77 -9.29
C SER A 97 20.18 -10.68 -10.20
N THR A 98 21.28 -11.34 -9.82
CA THR A 98 22.41 -11.54 -10.71
C THR A 98 21.95 -12.37 -11.91
N ALA A 99 22.46 -12.07 -13.11
CA ALA A 99 22.11 -12.82 -14.31
C ALA A 99 22.36 -14.34 -14.09
N GLU A 100 21.41 -15.17 -14.50
CA GLU A 100 21.44 -16.62 -14.27
C GLU A 100 22.73 -17.26 -14.80
N ASP A 101 23.23 -16.80 -15.95
CA ASP A 101 24.49 -17.26 -16.55
C ASP A 101 25.70 -17.06 -15.63
N ILE A 102 25.74 -15.93 -14.91
CA ILE A 102 26.82 -15.63 -13.96
C ILE A 102 26.71 -16.54 -12.74
N VAL A 103 25.50 -16.79 -12.24
CA VAL A 103 25.25 -17.70 -11.12
C VAL A 103 25.65 -19.12 -11.50
N ALA A 104 25.25 -19.58 -12.69
CA ALA A 104 25.63 -20.89 -13.20
C ALA A 104 27.16 -21.05 -13.34
N LEU A 105 27.85 -20.01 -13.81
CA LEU A 105 29.30 -19.99 -13.91
C LEU A 105 29.98 -20.05 -12.52
N ILE A 106 29.49 -19.28 -11.54
CA ILE A 106 29.98 -19.32 -10.16
C ILE A 106 29.85 -20.73 -9.59
N LEU A 107 28.65 -21.33 -9.72
CA LEU A 107 28.37 -22.67 -9.21
C LEU A 107 29.27 -23.70 -9.88
N ARG A 108 29.44 -23.62 -11.20
CA ARG A 108 30.33 -24.51 -11.95
C ARG A 108 31.80 -24.40 -11.50
N MET A 109 32.32 -23.19 -11.31
CA MET A 109 33.69 -23.01 -10.82
C MET A 109 33.86 -23.57 -9.41
N ALA A 110 32.87 -23.40 -8.54
CA ALA A 110 32.88 -23.93 -7.18
C ALA A 110 32.81 -25.47 -7.14
N THR A 111 32.00 -26.10 -8.01
CA THR A 111 31.86 -27.56 -8.05
C THR A 111 33.06 -28.23 -8.71
N GLU A 112 33.60 -27.67 -9.78
CA GLU A 112 34.80 -28.20 -10.45
C GLU A 112 36.08 -27.98 -9.60
N ASN A 113 36.09 -26.98 -8.71
CA ASN A 113 37.25 -26.63 -7.90
C ASN A 113 36.90 -26.46 -6.41
N LEU A 114 36.60 -27.57 -5.74
CA LEU A 114 36.20 -27.62 -4.32
C LEU A 114 37.16 -26.92 -3.34
N SER A 115 38.44 -26.76 -3.69
CA SER A 115 39.44 -26.07 -2.86
C SER A 115 39.40 -24.54 -2.99
N TRP A 116 38.62 -23.99 -3.92
CA TRP A 116 38.57 -22.55 -4.16
C TRP A 116 37.59 -21.88 -3.19
N GLY A 117 38.09 -20.90 -2.42
CA GLY A 117 37.24 -20.00 -1.65
C GLY A 117 36.60 -18.91 -2.53
N TYR A 118 35.52 -18.29 -2.05
CA TYR A 118 34.76 -17.24 -2.75
C TYR A 118 35.62 -16.08 -3.28
N LYS A 119 36.66 -15.67 -2.55
CA LYS A 119 37.62 -14.62 -3.00
C LYS A 119 38.40 -15.04 -4.25
N ARG A 120 38.71 -16.33 -4.40
CA ARG A 120 39.44 -16.85 -5.56
C ARG A 120 38.52 -16.92 -6.78
N ILE A 121 37.30 -17.41 -6.60
CA ILE A 121 36.24 -17.41 -7.63
C ILE A 121 35.97 -15.98 -8.11
N PHE A 122 35.91 -15.01 -7.20
CA PHE A 122 35.80 -13.59 -7.56
C PHE A 122 36.96 -13.09 -8.42
N GLY A 123 38.19 -13.49 -8.09
CA GLY A 123 39.37 -13.16 -8.89
C GLY A 123 39.29 -13.70 -10.31
N GLU A 124 38.85 -14.95 -10.48
CA GLU A 124 38.67 -15.56 -11.80
C GLU A 124 37.56 -14.88 -12.61
N LEU A 125 36.42 -14.56 -11.98
CA LEU A 125 35.35 -13.79 -12.63
C LEU A 125 35.84 -12.42 -13.10
N LYS A 126 36.68 -11.76 -12.31
CA LYS A 126 37.28 -10.47 -12.67
C LYS A 126 38.20 -10.61 -13.88
N LYS A 127 38.97 -11.71 -13.99
CA LYS A 127 39.80 -11.99 -15.17
C LYS A 127 38.97 -12.23 -16.43
N LEU A 128 37.79 -12.85 -16.28
CA LEU A 128 36.81 -13.04 -17.37
C LEU A 128 36.05 -11.75 -17.75
N GLY A 129 36.35 -10.61 -17.10
CA GLY A 129 35.69 -9.34 -17.37
C GLY A 129 34.29 -9.21 -16.75
N ILE A 130 33.90 -10.13 -15.88
CA ILE A 130 32.57 -10.16 -15.27
C ILE A 130 32.58 -9.31 -13.99
N ALA A 131 31.83 -8.21 -13.99
CA ALA A 131 31.72 -7.30 -12.86
C ALA A 131 30.64 -7.75 -11.86
N VAL A 132 31.04 -8.45 -10.81
CA VAL A 132 30.16 -8.88 -9.70
C VAL A 132 30.63 -8.24 -8.38
N ARG A 133 29.77 -8.11 -7.36
CA ARG A 133 30.24 -7.73 -6.01
C ARG A 133 30.70 -8.97 -5.26
N LEU A 134 31.71 -8.83 -4.39
CA LEU A 134 32.19 -9.94 -3.56
C LEU A 134 31.09 -10.54 -2.68
N THR A 135 30.16 -9.72 -2.17
CA THR A 135 29.01 -10.16 -1.37
C THR A 135 27.93 -10.89 -2.17
N THR A 136 28.10 -11.01 -3.48
CA THR A 136 27.19 -11.72 -4.39
C THR A 136 27.67 -13.14 -4.68
N ILE A 137 28.94 -13.47 -4.36
CA ILE A 137 29.58 -14.78 -4.52
C ILE A 137 29.61 -15.47 -3.16
#